data_AF-C0NSS0-F1
#
_entry.id   AF-C0NSS0-F1
#
_cell.length_a   1.000
_cell.length_b   1.000
_cell.length_c   1.000
_cell.angle_alpha   90.00
_cell.angle_beta   90.00
_cell.angle_gamma   90.00
#
_symmetry.space_group_name_H-M   'P 1'
#
loop_
_entity.id
_entity.type
_entity.pdbx_description
1 polymer ?
#
loop_
_entity_poly.entity_id
_entity_poly.type
_entity_poly.pdbx_seq_one_letter_code
_entity_poly.pdbx_strand_id
1 'polypeptide(L)'
;MQESVTRGVCGQDGCLETRYILENGLWFCRAGGHQQEGRQVIVDDDDFGMQGKVIRQKKVKTERMSKTYHGTQAYQLFLEAYQLLLWKQCHALVHSKGMPPELEALVKDLWTLRLPQLYSRSGDGLADASEDDGDAGLPQVFSSQMGPSSVAVTTGASNSDVDADPDVTMTLLQRKTRKRRMHTIVDGLWSLRS
;
A
#
# COMPACT_ATOMS: atom_id res chain seq x y z
N MET A 1 6.31 -27.52 40.29
CA MET A 1 6.82 -27.46 38.91
C MET A 1 8.14 -26.72 38.95
N GLN A 2 9.24 -27.33 38.50
CA GLN A 2 10.52 -26.63 38.38
C GLN A 2 10.38 -25.53 37.31
N GLU A 3 10.79 -24.32 37.63
CA GLU A 3 10.80 -23.20 36.68
C GLU A 3 11.86 -23.45 35.61
N SER A 4 11.45 -23.40 34.35
CA SER A 4 12.36 -23.61 33.21
C SER A 4 12.40 -22.38 32.33
N VAL A 5 13.59 -21.98 31.90
CA VAL A 5 13.80 -20.81 31.02
C VAL A 5 14.26 -21.28 29.64
N THR A 6 13.67 -20.72 28.58
CA THR A 6 14.06 -21.03 27.20
C THR A 6 15.26 -20.19 26.80
N ARG A 7 16.41 -20.82 26.48
CA ARG A 7 17.69 -20.12 26.20
C ARG A 7 18.43 -20.59 24.95
N GLY A 8 17.76 -21.33 24.05
CA GLY A 8 18.36 -21.88 22.83
C GLY A 8 18.86 -23.32 23.00
N VAL A 9 19.37 -23.95 21.94
CA VAL A 9 19.78 -25.37 21.93
C VAL A 9 21.00 -25.66 22.81
N CYS A 10 21.03 -26.86 23.40
CA CYS A 10 22.01 -27.31 24.42
C CYS A 10 23.48 -27.36 23.99
N GLY A 11 23.79 -27.37 22.70
CA GLY A 11 25.17 -27.34 22.20
C GLY A 11 26.00 -28.61 22.44
N GLN A 12 25.53 -29.54 23.27
CA GLN A 12 26.09 -30.89 23.41
C GLN A 12 25.59 -31.81 22.28
N ASP A 13 26.46 -32.72 21.83
CA ASP A 13 26.17 -33.61 20.71
C ASP A 13 24.88 -34.42 20.94
N GLY A 14 23.91 -34.25 20.03
CA GLY A 14 22.62 -34.94 20.07
C GLY A 14 21.54 -34.32 20.99
N CYS A 15 21.82 -33.21 21.68
CA CYS A 15 20.84 -32.58 22.58
C CYS A 15 20.19 -31.32 21.98
N LEU A 16 18.92 -31.44 21.58
CA LEU A 16 18.11 -30.34 20.99
C LEU A 16 17.19 -29.64 22.01
N GLU A 17 17.36 -29.90 23.31
CA GLU A 17 16.53 -29.26 24.33
C GLU A 17 16.83 -27.76 24.39
N THR A 18 15.76 -26.97 24.47
CA THR A 18 15.84 -25.50 24.52
C THR A 18 15.50 -24.92 25.88
N ARG A 19 14.93 -25.75 26.77
CA ARG A 19 14.56 -25.36 28.14
C ARG A 19 15.62 -25.82 29.11
N TYR A 20 15.97 -24.91 30.01
CA TYR A 20 16.93 -25.16 31.07
C TYR A 20 16.30 -24.95 32.43
N ILE A 21 16.74 -25.77 33.37
CA ILE A 21 16.43 -25.68 34.79
C ILE A 21 17.67 -25.13 35.48
N LEU A 22 17.46 -24.25 36.46
CA LEU A 22 18.52 -23.73 37.31
C LEU A 22 18.53 -24.54 38.61
N GLU A 23 19.61 -25.24 38.90
CA GLU A 23 19.78 -26.04 40.11
C GLU A 23 21.16 -25.74 40.69
N ASN A 24 21.23 -25.35 41.96
CA ASN A 24 22.46 -24.99 42.67
C ASN A 24 23.31 -23.89 41.98
N GLY A 25 22.68 -22.97 41.24
CA GLY A 25 23.37 -21.91 40.49
C GLY A 25 23.94 -22.36 39.13
N LEU A 26 23.74 -23.62 38.73
CA LEU A 26 24.12 -24.17 37.43
C LEU A 26 22.90 -24.45 36.55
N TRP A 27 23.05 -24.19 35.25
CA TRP A 27 22.00 -24.44 34.26
C TRP A 27 22.10 -25.85 33.68
N PHE A 28 21.00 -26.58 33.72
CA PHE A 28 20.86 -27.93 33.17
C PHE A 28 19.80 -27.97 32.09
N CYS A 29 20.04 -28.63 30.96
CA CYS A 29 18.98 -28.85 29.99
C CYS A 29 17.93 -29.81 30.54
N ARG A 30 16.64 -29.51 30.33
CA ARG A 30 15.52 -30.21 30.98
C ARG A 30 15.43 -31.68 30.60
N ALA A 31 15.73 -32.03 29.35
CA ALA A 31 15.62 -33.39 28.85
C ALA A 31 16.92 -34.20 28.96
N GLY A 32 18.08 -33.55 28.76
CA GLY A 32 19.38 -34.24 28.72
C GLY A 32 20.19 -34.14 30.02
N GLY A 33 19.82 -33.28 30.96
CA GLY A 33 20.59 -33.06 32.19
C GLY A 33 22.00 -32.51 31.96
N HIS A 34 22.31 -32.01 30.78
CA HIS A 34 23.63 -31.44 30.46
C HIS A 34 23.81 -30.09 31.13
N GLN A 35 24.92 -29.94 31.83
CA GLN A 35 25.34 -28.69 32.46
C GLN A 35 25.90 -27.72 31.40
N GLN A 36 25.45 -26.46 31.41
CA GLN A 36 26.12 -25.41 30.64
C GLN A 36 27.36 -24.91 31.39
N GLU A 37 28.53 -25.02 30.77
CA GLU A 37 29.79 -24.49 31.30
C GLU A 37 29.82 -22.95 31.25
N GLY A 38 30.37 -22.33 32.30
CA GLY A 38 30.75 -20.92 32.30
C GLY A 38 29.67 -19.90 32.68
N ARG A 39 28.48 -20.32 33.14
CA ARG A 39 27.40 -19.39 33.50
C ARG A 39 26.74 -19.71 34.84
N GLN A 40 27.46 -19.41 35.92
CA GLN A 40 26.86 -19.40 37.25
C GLN A 40 26.03 -18.13 37.44
N VAL A 41 24.80 -18.30 37.90
CA VAL A 41 24.00 -17.18 38.41
C VAL A 41 24.30 -17.11 39.89
N ILE A 42 25.13 -16.14 40.28
CA ILE A 42 25.25 -15.74 41.67
C ILE A 42 23.97 -14.96 41.97
N VAL A 43 23.10 -15.58 42.76
CA VAL A 43 21.97 -14.86 43.36
C VAL A 43 22.59 -14.09 44.51
N ASP A 44 22.85 -12.80 44.31
CA ASP A 44 23.24 -11.93 45.41
C ASP A 44 22.03 -11.82 46.36
N ASP A 45 22.22 -12.27 47.60
CA ASP A 45 21.26 -12.12 48.67
C ASP A 45 21.08 -10.63 49.01
N ASP A 46 19.87 -10.13 48.77
CA ASP A 46 19.14 -9.03 49.41
C ASP A 46 19.76 -7.62 49.62
N ASP A 47 20.97 -7.27 49.17
CA ASP A 47 21.49 -5.90 49.48
C ASP A 47 22.35 -5.18 48.42
N PHE A 48 22.50 -5.71 47.20
CA PHE A 48 23.18 -4.98 46.12
C PHE A 48 22.23 -4.03 45.37
N GLY A 49 22.01 -2.86 45.96
CA GLY A 49 21.95 -1.60 45.20
C GLY A 49 20.74 -1.40 44.28
N MET A 50 19.53 -1.37 44.84
CA MET A 50 18.32 -0.80 44.19
C MET A 50 18.46 0.69 43.79
N GLN A 51 19.64 1.28 43.95
CA GLN A 51 20.00 2.65 43.61
C GLN A 51 20.62 2.72 42.20
N GLY A 52 19.87 2.27 41.19
CA GLY A 52 20.26 2.37 39.80
C GLY A 52 19.09 2.81 38.93
N LYS A 53 19.19 3.96 38.27
CA LYS A 53 18.24 4.31 37.21
C LYS A 53 18.49 3.36 36.04
N VAL A 54 17.61 2.39 35.83
CA VAL A 54 17.66 1.52 34.64
C VAL A 54 17.35 2.36 33.40
N ILE A 55 18.40 2.86 32.75
CA ILE A 55 18.29 3.53 31.46
C ILE A 55 18.26 2.45 30.38
N ARG A 56 17.08 1.84 30.19
CA ARG A 56 16.85 1.00 29.02
C ARG A 56 16.77 1.93 27.81
N GLN A 57 17.84 2.04 27.05
CA GLN A 57 17.83 2.78 25.79
C GLN A 57 16.75 2.17 24.89
N LYS A 58 15.66 2.91 24.69
CA LYS A 58 14.63 2.53 23.74
C LYS A 58 15.31 2.49 22.38
N LYS A 59 15.33 1.30 21.75
CA LYS A 59 15.87 1.10 20.40
C LYS A 59 15.39 2.27 19.54
N VAL A 60 16.34 3.07 19.04
CA VAL A 60 16.05 4.18 18.11
C VAL A 60 15.24 3.56 17.00
N LYS A 61 13.97 3.95 16.89
CA LYS A 61 13.13 3.55 15.76
C LYS A 61 13.77 4.21 14.54
N THR A 62 14.68 3.50 13.89
CA THR A 62 15.13 3.89 12.55
C THR A 62 13.86 4.13 11.74
N GLU A 63 13.70 5.31 11.15
CA GLU A 63 12.57 5.74 10.33
C GLU A 63 12.47 4.94 9.01
N ARG A 64 12.49 3.61 9.09
CA ARG A 64 12.02 2.77 8.00
C ARG A 64 10.50 2.80 8.02
N MET A 65 9.94 3.95 7.66
CA MET A 65 8.55 4.11 7.30
C MET A 65 8.28 3.49 5.93
N SER A 66 8.77 2.27 5.67
CA SER A 66 8.28 1.47 4.55
C SER A 66 6.85 1.05 4.90
N LYS A 67 5.92 2.01 4.77
CA LYS A 67 4.49 1.74 4.83
C LYS A 67 4.18 0.95 3.57
N THR A 68 3.79 -0.31 3.75
CA THR A 68 3.21 -1.09 2.67
C THR A 68 1.78 -0.58 2.48
N TYR A 69 1.49 -0.08 1.29
CA TYR A 69 0.14 0.35 0.92
C TYR A 69 -0.54 -0.78 0.16
N HIS A 70 -1.86 -0.95 0.39
CA HIS A 70 -2.69 -1.94 -0.29
C HIS A 70 -3.94 -1.29 -0.89
N GLY A 71 -4.60 -2.01 -1.80
CA GLY A 71 -5.89 -1.62 -2.39
C GLY A 71 -5.88 -0.23 -3.05
N THR A 72 -6.95 0.54 -2.82
CA THR A 72 -7.13 1.86 -3.42
C THR A 72 -6.02 2.85 -3.08
N GLN A 73 -5.41 2.77 -1.88
CA GLN A 73 -4.31 3.65 -1.51
C GLN A 73 -3.04 3.34 -2.31
N ALA A 74 -2.72 2.05 -2.49
CA ALA A 74 -1.61 1.64 -3.33
C ALA A 74 -1.82 2.10 -4.78
N TYR A 75 -3.05 1.97 -5.28
CA TYR A 75 -3.37 2.38 -6.63
C TYR A 75 -3.29 3.90 -6.84
N GLN A 76 -3.71 4.70 -5.85
CA GLN A 76 -3.53 6.16 -5.89
C GLN A 76 -2.06 6.54 -6.00
N LEU A 77 -1.20 5.96 -5.16
CA LEU A 77 0.25 6.19 -5.23
C LEU A 77 0.86 5.70 -6.55
N PHE A 78 0.36 4.59 -7.09
CA PHE A 78 0.75 4.11 -8.41
C PHE A 78 0.42 5.13 -9.51
N LEU A 79 -0.76 5.73 -9.49
CA LEU A 79 -1.15 6.77 -10.46
C LEU A 79 -0.32 8.06 -10.30
N GLU A 80 -0.02 8.47 -9.08
CA GLU A 80 0.86 9.63 -8.82
C GLU A 80 2.27 9.38 -9.34
N ALA A 81 2.83 8.20 -9.12
CA ALA A 81 4.14 7.80 -9.64
C ALA A 81 4.14 7.73 -11.18
N TYR A 82 3.06 7.19 -11.77
CA TYR A 82 2.90 7.12 -13.22
C TYR A 82 2.85 8.51 -13.86
N GLN A 83 2.09 9.45 -13.26
CA GLN A 83 2.04 10.84 -13.71
C GLN A 83 3.43 11.49 -13.70
N LEU A 84 4.22 11.25 -12.65
CA LEU A 84 5.59 11.77 -12.56
C LEU A 84 6.49 11.20 -13.67
N LEU A 85 6.37 9.90 -13.95
CA LEU A 85 7.15 9.25 -15.00
C LEU A 85 6.78 9.80 -16.37
N LEU A 86 5.48 9.91 -16.66
CA LEU A 86 4.96 10.46 -17.92
C LEU A 86 5.45 11.90 -18.14
N TRP A 87 5.35 12.76 -17.12
CA TRP A 87 5.86 14.12 -17.20
C TRP A 87 7.38 14.15 -17.47
N LYS A 88 8.19 13.35 -16.76
CA LYS A 88 9.64 13.28 -17.00
C LYS A 88 9.98 12.88 -18.43
N GLN A 89 9.25 11.91 -18.97
CA GLN A 89 9.42 11.48 -20.36
C GLN A 89 9.10 12.59 -21.34
N CYS A 90 7.96 13.26 -21.18
CA CYS A 90 7.57 14.40 -22.03
C CYS A 90 8.54 15.57 -21.91
N HIS A 91 8.93 15.94 -20.70
CA HIS A 91 9.90 17.01 -20.45
C HIS A 91 11.24 16.72 -21.12
N ALA A 92 11.74 15.48 -21.04
CA ALA A 92 12.96 15.07 -21.73
C ALA A 92 12.81 15.11 -23.26
N LEU A 93 11.64 14.76 -23.81
CA LEU A 93 11.38 14.86 -25.24
C LEU A 93 11.37 16.33 -25.72
N VAL A 94 10.73 17.22 -24.98
CA VAL A 94 10.69 18.66 -25.33
C VAL A 94 12.08 19.30 -25.20
N HIS A 95 12.72 19.16 -24.03
CA HIS A 95 13.95 19.89 -23.72
C HIS A 95 15.23 19.25 -24.27
N SER A 96 15.28 17.90 -24.37
CA SER A 96 16.49 17.21 -24.84
C SER A 96 16.42 16.78 -26.29
N LYS A 97 15.22 16.55 -26.84
CA LYS A 97 15.04 16.16 -28.25
C LYS A 97 14.49 17.27 -29.14
N GLY A 98 14.10 18.41 -28.58
CA GLY A 98 13.59 19.56 -29.33
C GLY A 98 12.19 19.32 -29.90
N MET A 99 11.39 18.47 -29.26
CA MET A 99 9.98 18.30 -29.63
C MET A 99 9.18 19.59 -29.34
N PRO A 100 8.08 19.84 -30.09
CA PRO A 100 7.26 21.02 -29.88
C PRO A 100 6.70 21.07 -28.44
N PRO A 101 6.68 22.24 -27.78
CA PRO A 101 6.19 22.38 -26.40
C PRO A 101 4.71 22.01 -26.25
N GLU A 102 3.94 22.04 -27.33
CA GLU A 102 2.54 21.60 -27.38
C GLU A 102 2.38 20.13 -27.00
N LEU A 103 3.43 19.31 -27.19
CA LEU A 103 3.42 17.90 -26.81
C LEU A 103 3.15 17.73 -25.31
N GLU A 104 3.73 18.59 -24.47
CA GLU A 104 3.49 18.53 -23.04
C GLU A 104 2.00 18.75 -22.78
N ALA A 105 1.44 19.88 -23.23
CA ALA A 105 0.03 20.22 -23.05
C ALA A 105 -0.93 19.12 -23.54
N LEU A 106 -0.67 18.54 -24.72
CA LEU A 106 -1.46 17.42 -25.26
C LEU A 106 -1.43 16.20 -24.34
N VAL A 107 -0.27 15.87 -23.77
CA VAL A 107 -0.14 14.75 -22.84
C VAL A 107 -0.87 15.04 -21.53
N LYS A 108 -0.89 16.30 -21.05
CA LYS A 108 -1.75 16.70 -19.93
C LYS A 108 -3.20 16.34 -20.21
N ASP A 109 -3.70 16.79 -21.35
CA ASP A 109 -5.10 16.74 -21.68
C ASP A 109 -5.52 15.27 -21.82
N LEU A 110 -4.72 14.47 -22.53
CA LEU A 110 -4.91 13.02 -22.62
C LEU A 110 -4.90 12.34 -21.25
N TRP A 111 -3.96 12.72 -20.36
CA TRP A 111 -3.91 12.17 -19.01
C TRP A 111 -5.15 12.55 -18.19
N THR A 112 -5.59 13.80 -18.23
CA THR A 112 -6.80 14.25 -17.53
C THR A 112 -8.07 13.54 -18.00
N LEU A 113 -8.17 13.24 -19.31
CA LEU A 113 -9.26 12.44 -19.87
C LEU A 113 -9.19 10.97 -19.45
N ARG A 114 -7.98 10.42 -19.32
CA ARG A 114 -7.75 9.03 -18.95
C ARG A 114 -7.98 8.76 -17.46
N LEU A 115 -7.63 9.70 -16.58
CA LEU A 115 -7.68 9.52 -15.14
C LEU A 115 -9.04 9.03 -14.61
N PRO A 116 -10.20 9.61 -14.97
CA PRO A 116 -11.50 9.13 -14.49
C PRO A 116 -11.75 7.63 -14.74
N GLN A 117 -11.31 7.11 -15.89
CA GLN A 117 -11.45 5.69 -16.22
C GLN A 117 -10.56 4.81 -15.33
N LEU A 118 -9.33 5.26 -15.04
CA LEU A 118 -8.39 4.56 -14.16
C LEU A 118 -8.90 4.50 -12.72
N TYR A 119 -9.41 5.63 -12.21
CA TYR A 119 -9.98 5.69 -10.87
C TYR A 119 -11.27 4.87 -10.74
N SER A 120 -12.08 4.76 -11.79
CA SER A 120 -13.27 3.91 -11.77
C SER A 120 -12.90 2.43 -11.67
N ARG A 121 -11.86 1.98 -12.38
CA ARG A 121 -11.39 0.59 -12.34
C ARG A 121 -10.85 0.15 -10.97
N SER A 122 -10.34 1.08 -10.16
CA SER A 122 -9.78 0.77 -8.84
C SER A 122 -10.81 0.69 -7.71
N GLY A 123 -12.06 1.07 -7.97
CA GLY A 123 -13.15 0.96 -7.01
C GLY A 123 -13.76 -0.44 -6.90
N ASP A 124 -13.75 -1.20 -8.00
CA ASP A 124 -14.69 -2.33 -8.16
C ASP A 124 -14.02 -3.72 -8.33
N GLY A 125 -12.68 -3.84 -8.28
CA GLY A 125 -12.02 -5.11 -8.65
C GLY A 125 -10.69 -5.45 -7.98
N LEU A 126 -10.36 -4.83 -6.84
CA LEU A 126 -9.11 -5.13 -6.09
C LEU A 126 -9.30 -5.11 -4.56
N ALA A 127 -10.54 -5.27 -4.10
CA ALA A 127 -10.83 -5.67 -2.74
C ALA A 127 -11.15 -7.16 -2.82
N ASP A 128 -10.30 -7.99 -2.21
CA ASP A 128 -10.50 -9.45 -2.06
C ASP A 128 -10.18 -10.32 -3.30
N ALA A 129 -8.92 -10.34 -3.71
CA ALA A 129 -8.37 -11.45 -4.51
C ALA A 129 -7.57 -12.37 -3.58
N SER A 130 -8.28 -12.97 -2.63
CA SER A 130 -7.86 -14.12 -1.84
C SER A 130 -8.80 -15.28 -2.23
N GLU A 131 -8.28 -16.22 -3.01
CA GLU A 131 -8.78 -17.60 -3.10
C GLU A 131 -10.25 -17.80 -3.51
N ASP A 132 -10.60 -17.68 -4.79
CA ASP A 132 -11.57 -18.62 -5.40
C ASP A 132 -11.56 -18.55 -6.95
N ASP A 133 -11.83 -19.70 -7.54
CA ASP A 133 -11.80 -20.03 -8.97
C ASP A 133 -12.85 -19.30 -9.83
N GLY A 134 -12.55 -19.10 -11.12
CA GLY A 134 -13.58 -19.01 -12.17
C GLY A 134 -13.69 -17.71 -12.97
N ASP A 135 -13.09 -17.72 -14.16
CA ASP A 135 -13.72 -17.32 -15.44
C ASP A 135 -14.62 -16.06 -15.45
N ALA A 136 -14.06 -14.88 -15.81
CA ALA A 136 -14.79 -13.84 -16.55
C ALA A 136 -13.90 -12.67 -17.03
N GLY A 137 -13.68 -12.60 -18.34
CA GLY A 137 -13.86 -11.35 -19.10
C GLY A 137 -12.73 -10.31 -19.10
N LEU A 138 -11.74 -10.50 -19.98
CA LEU A 138 -10.97 -9.38 -20.54
C LEU A 138 -11.91 -8.44 -21.33
N PRO A 139 -11.87 -7.10 -21.16
CA PRO A 139 -12.58 -6.22 -22.08
C PRO A 139 -11.78 -6.12 -23.39
N GLN A 140 -12.35 -6.75 -24.42
CA GLN A 140 -11.98 -6.68 -25.82
C GLN A 140 -11.87 -5.23 -26.34
N VAL A 141 -10.84 -5.03 -27.15
CA VAL A 141 -10.65 -4.10 -28.27
C VAL A 141 -11.83 -3.20 -28.69
N PHE A 142 -11.56 -1.91 -28.91
CA PHE A 142 -12.38 -1.04 -29.75
C PHE A 142 -11.56 -0.56 -30.94
N SER A 143 -11.85 -1.12 -32.10
CA SER A 143 -11.41 -0.67 -33.42
C SER A 143 -12.66 -0.66 -34.29
N SER A 144 -13.15 0.52 -34.69
CA SER A 144 -14.32 0.64 -35.57
C SER A 144 -14.22 1.92 -36.38
N GLN A 145 -13.82 1.75 -37.63
CA GLN A 145 -14.02 2.71 -38.71
C GLN A 145 -15.43 2.41 -39.26
N MET A 146 -16.36 3.34 -39.14
CA MET A 146 -17.66 3.26 -39.83
C MET A 146 -17.85 4.56 -40.62
N GLY A 147 -18.02 4.42 -41.94
CA GLY A 147 -18.34 5.51 -42.86
C GLY A 147 -19.77 6.04 -42.69
N PRO A 148 -20.07 7.23 -43.27
CA PRO A 148 -21.16 8.08 -42.82
C PRO A 148 -22.46 7.87 -43.61
N SER A 149 -23.60 8.03 -42.94
CA SER A 149 -24.85 8.42 -43.60
C SER A 149 -25.63 9.40 -42.72
N SER A 150 -25.63 10.66 -43.15
CA SER A 150 -26.61 11.68 -42.77
C SER A 150 -28.00 11.22 -43.19
N VAL A 151 -29.02 11.33 -42.33
CA VAL A 151 -30.09 12.32 -42.45
C VAL A 151 -31.06 12.24 -41.27
N ALA A 152 -31.50 13.42 -40.86
CA ALA A 152 -32.39 13.76 -39.75
C ALA A 152 -33.80 13.17 -39.88
N VAL A 153 -34.42 12.81 -38.74
CA VAL A 153 -35.84 13.11 -38.48
C VAL A 153 -36.01 13.45 -36.99
N THR A 154 -36.76 14.53 -36.80
CA THR A 154 -37.08 15.30 -35.60
C THR A 154 -38.27 14.77 -34.79
N THR A 155 -38.42 15.34 -33.59
CA THR A 155 -39.65 15.63 -32.82
C THR A 155 -40.35 14.54 -32.02
N GLY A 156 -40.49 14.79 -30.71
CA GLY A 156 -41.41 14.10 -29.81
C GLY A 156 -41.06 14.30 -28.33
N ALA A 157 -41.27 15.51 -27.80
CA ALA A 157 -41.20 15.79 -26.36
C ALA A 157 -42.48 15.31 -25.67
N SER A 158 -42.34 14.61 -24.54
CA SER A 158 -43.41 14.41 -23.55
C SER A 158 -42.75 14.20 -22.20
N ASN A 159 -42.91 15.18 -21.31
CA ASN A 159 -42.48 15.13 -19.92
C ASN A 159 -43.52 14.34 -19.13
N SER A 160 -43.06 13.35 -18.36
CA SER A 160 -43.81 12.78 -17.25
C SER A 160 -42.92 12.86 -16.01
N ASP A 161 -43.45 13.52 -14.99
CA ASP A 161 -42.87 13.68 -13.67
C ASP A 161 -42.53 12.32 -13.04
N VAL A 162 -41.31 12.19 -12.53
CA VAL A 162 -40.88 11.06 -11.71
C VAL A 162 -40.18 11.62 -10.49
N ASP A 163 -40.77 11.35 -9.33
CA ASP A 163 -40.24 11.68 -8.01
C ASP A 163 -38.80 11.21 -7.88
N ALA A 164 -37.88 12.14 -7.61
CA ALA A 164 -36.47 11.85 -7.44
C ALA A 164 -36.17 11.49 -5.98
N ASP A 165 -35.86 10.21 -5.76
CA ASP A 165 -35.39 9.69 -4.48
C ASP A 165 -34.16 10.46 -3.95
N PRO A 166 -34.12 10.82 -2.65
CA PRO A 166 -33.02 11.57 -2.06
C PRO A 166 -31.67 10.83 -2.05
N ASP A 167 -31.66 9.51 -2.23
CA ASP A 167 -30.43 8.71 -2.18
C ASP A 167 -29.53 8.88 -3.43
N VAL A 168 -30.14 9.08 -4.61
CA VAL A 168 -29.40 9.31 -5.87
C VAL A 168 -28.65 10.66 -5.83
N THR A 169 -29.16 11.63 -5.07
CA THR A 169 -28.52 12.95 -4.93
C THR A 169 -27.20 12.87 -4.14
N MET A 170 -27.10 11.98 -3.15
CA MET A 170 -25.87 11.75 -2.39
C MET A 170 -24.76 11.14 -3.26
N THR A 171 -25.11 10.23 -4.16
CA THR A 171 -24.13 9.63 -5.08
C THR A 171 -23.57 10.66 -6.06
N LEU A 172 -24.39 11.62 -6.53
CA LEU A 172 -23.94 12.65 -7.44
C LEU A 172 -23.01 13.67 -6.76
N LEU A 173 -23.28 14.03 -5.51
CA LEU A 173 -22.42 14.92 -4.70
C LEU A 173 -21.05 14.30 -4.44
N GLN A 174 -20.98 13.00 -4.12
CA GLN A 174 -19.71 12.27 -4.00
C GLN A 174 -18.95 12.20 -5.33
N ARG A 175 -19.64 12.01 -6.45
CA ARG A 175 -19.04 12.04 -7.79
C ARG A 175 -18.49 13.43 -8.13
N LYS A 176 -19.20 14.50 -7.77
CA LYS A 176 -18.83 15.89 -8.08
C LYS A 176 -17.64 16.38 -7.25
N THR A 177 -17.54 15.97 -5.98
CA THR A 177 -16.39 16.30 -5.12
C THR A 177 -15.13 15.56 -5.53
N ARG A 178 -15.25 14.26 -5.90
CA ARG A 178 -14.12 13.48 -6.46
C ARG A 178 -13.54 14.15 -7.71
N LYS A 179 -14.40 14.61 -8.63
CA LYS A 179 -13.96 15.25 -9.87
C LYS A 179 -13.16 16.54 -9.64
N ARG A 180 -13.54 17.36 -8.64
CA ARG A 180 -12.81 18.60 -8.30
C ARG A 180 -11.43 18.30 -7.70
N ARG A 181 -11.34 17.30 -6.80
CA ARG A 181 -10.08 16.93 -6.15
C ARG A 181 -9.05 16.39 -7.14
N MET A 182 -9.50 15.69 -8.19
CA MET A 182 -8.60 15.12 -9.19
C MET A 182 -7.95 16.19 -10.08
N HIS A 183 -8.69 17.23 -10.47
CA HIS A 183 -8.13 18.31 -11.30
C HIS A 183 -7.05 19.09 -10.56
N THR A 184 -7.25 19.35 -9.25
CA THR A 184 -6.25 20.06 -8.43
C THR A 184 -4.96 19.27 -8.25
N ILE A 185 -5.04 17.94 -8.21
CA ILE A 185 -3.86 17.07 -8.10
C ILE A 185 -3.04 17.15 -9.39
N VAL A 186 -3.69 17.04 -10.56
CA VAL A 186 -2.97 17.12 -11.84
C VAL A 186 -2.33 18.49 -12.03
N ASP A 187 -3.08 19.58 -11.84
CA ASP A 187 -2.57 20.93 -12.02
C ASP A 187 -1.47 21.28 -11.01
N GLY A 188 -1.67 20.93 -9.74
CA GLY A 188 -0.69 21.21 -8.70
C GLY A 188 0.64 20.48 -8.97
N LEU A 189 0.59 19.17 -9.22
CA LEU A 189 1.80 18.37 -9.43
C LEU A 189 2.54 18.72 -10.72
N TRP A 190 1.84 19.16 -11.75
CA TRP A 190 2.49 19.66 -12.97
C TRP A 190 3.06 21.06 -12.80
N SER A 191 2.29 21.98 -12.22
CA SER A 191 2.73 23.37 -12.05
C SER A 191 3.86 23.54 -11.03
N LEU A 192 3.96 22.64 -10.04
CA LEU A 192 5.07 22.63 -9.07
C LEU A 192 6.37 22.05 -9.65
N ARG A 193 6.34 21.49 -10.87
CA ARG A 193 7.47 20.76 -11.48
C ARG A 193 7.96 21.34 -12.80
N SER A 194 7.16 22.19 -13.47
CA SER A 194 7.61 23.07 -14.55
C SER A 194 8.46 24.23 -14.03
#